data_AF-A0A944TAP6-F1
#
_entry.id   AF-A0A944TAP6-F1
#
_cell.length_a   1.000
_cell.length_b   1.000
_cell.length_c   1.000
_cell.angle_alpha   90.00
_cell.angle_beta   90.00
_cell.angle_gamma   90.00
#
_symmetry.space_group_name_H-M   'P 1'
#
loop_
_entity.id
_entity.type
_entity.pdbx_description
1 polymer ?
#
loop_
_entity_poly.entity_id
_entity_poly.type
_entity_poly.pdbx_seq_one_letter_code
_entity_poly.pdbx_strand_id
1 'polypeptide(L)'
;MAKAIADVFQPVDVEGDSYERMRAKGIDVIVPDEAWASAANRRERVEVMFHKDADIGVGISNRSKDLTRATLENSPNLRSIAYYTVGYDNLDFDAATDMGILITHSPTEPNWAGVAEGTFAFILTMLKQVREKDRHVKEGGWRDMKLAGTYIGPRLDGYEGITLGIIGLGRIGGRLADLFQPWRIKILAYDPYVDESTFVHHNAKPVDMETLLRESDVVTTHCNLTKETTNLIGAAELGQMKSTAILVNAARGPIVDVDALFDALDKDQIAGAALDVLPDEPPDPQSPILGLGDKVLLSPHMVTANHGTGLNHAIPWVEDVVYAILKGEVPDHVVNEDALPKWLERFGGKSLI
;
A
#
# COMPACT_ATOMS: atom_id res chain seq x y z
N MET A 1 -32.98 -1.18 -24.13
CA MET A 1 -32.11 -2.10 -23.36
C MET A 1 -32.00 -1.55 -21.96
N ALA A 2 -31.83 -2.39 -20.93
CA ALA A 2 -31.49 -1.88 -19.60
C ALA A 2 -30.14 -1.15 -19.70
N LYS A 3 -29.99 -0.05 -18.96
CA LYS A 3 -28.72 0.69 -18.91
C LYS A 3 -27.68 -0.15 -18.19
N ALA A 4 -26.42 -0.05 -18.60
CA ALA A 4 -25.31 -0.62 -17.84
C ALA A 4 -25.24 0.03 -16.45
N ILE A 5 -24.88 -0.72 -15.42
CA ILE A 5 -24.81 -0.24 -14.04
C ILE A 5 -23.37 -0.23 -13.53
N ALA A 6 -22.90 0.95 -13.12
CA ALA A 6 -21.66 1.12 -12.37
C ALA A 6 -21.99 1.36 -10.89
N ASP A 7 -21.55 0.44 -10.03
CA ASP A 7 -21.80 0.49 -8.59
C ASP A 7 -20.56 1.01 -7.85
N VAL A 8 -20.66 2.23 -7.31
CA VAL A 8 -19.57 2.91 -6.63
C VAL A 8 -19.65 2.62 -5.13
N PHE A 9 -18.98 1.56 -4.69
CA PHE A 9 -19.01 1.09 -3.30
C PHE A 9 -18.15 1.93 -2.33
N GLN A 10 -17.19 2.69 -2.86
CA GLN A 10 -16.37 3.63 -2.09
C GLN A 10 -15.83 4.75 -3.00
N PRO A 11 -16.53 5.89 -3.12
CA PRO A 11 -16.23 6.96 -4.06
C PRO A 11 -14.96 7.75 -3.71
N VAL A 12 -14.39 8.39 -4.73
CA VAL A 12 -13.23 9.30 -4.64
C VAL A 12 -13.54 10.66 -5.27
N ASP A 13 -14.33 10.70 -6.34
CA ASP A 13 -14.66 11.93 -7.05
C ASP A 13 -15.74 12.73 -6.32
N VAL A 14 -15.30 13.61 -5.41
CA VAL A 14 -16.17 14.43 -4.56
C VAL A 14 -17.05 15.38 -5.37
N GLU A 15 -16.51 15.97 -6.43
CA GLU A 15 -17.27 16.87 -7.31
C GLU A 15 -18.28 16.08 -8.17
N GLY A 16 -18.00 14.81 -8.43
CA GLY A 16 -18.89 13.89 -9.14
C GLY A 16 -18.88 14.07 -10.65
N ASP A 17 -17.93 14.84 -11.19
CA ASP A 17 -17.82 15.15 -12.61
C ASP A 17 -17.68 13.88 -13.47
N SER A 18 -16.93 12.88 -13.00
CA SER A 18 -16.81 11.58 -13.69
C SER A 18 -18.13 10.81 -13.69
N TYR A 19 -18.88 10.84 -12.58
CA TYR A 19 -20.18 10.19 -12.48
C TYR A 19 -21.19 10.83 -13.44
N GLU A 20 -21.20 12.15 -13.58
CA GLU A 20 -22.06 12.85 -14.54
C GLU A 20 -21.67 12.54 -16.00
N ARG A 21 -20.37 12.45 -16.33
CA ARG A 21 -19.91 12.03 -17.66
C ARG A 21 -20.34 10.60 -18.00
N MET A 22 -20.26 9.68 -17.04
CA MET A 22 -20.75 8.31 -17.20
C MET A 22 -22.27 8.28 -17.42
N ARG A 23 -23.04 9.04 -16.63
CA ARG A 23 -24.50 9.17 -16.80
C ARG A 23 -24.88 9.72 -18.17
N ALA A 24 -24.15 10.72 -18.66
CA ALA A 24 -24.36 11.29 -19.99
C ALA A 24 -24.13 10.27 -21.13
N LYS A 25 -23.31 9.24 -20.90
CA LYS A 25 -23.11 8.10 -21.83
C LYS A 25 -24.10 6.96 -21.64
N GLY A 26 -25.15 7.16 -20.85
CA GLY A 26 -26.21 6.17 -20.65
C GLY A 26 -25.91 5.09 -19.61
N ILE A 27 -24.86 5.26 -18.81
CA ILE A 27 -24.54 4.40 -17.67
C ILE A 27 -25.38 4.84 -16.47
N ASP A 28 -25.96 3.90 -15.73
CA ASP A 28 -26.57 4.17 -14.45
C ASP A 28 -25.50 4.06 -13.35
N VAL A 29 -25.18 5.18 -12.70
CA VAL A 29 -24.12 5.25 -11.69
C VAL A 29 -24.77 5.30 -10.31
N ILE A 30 -24.64 4.21 -9.57
CA ILE A 30 -25.14 4.05 -8.21
C ILE A 30 -24.03 4.46 -7.26
N VAL A 31 -24.29 5.49 -6.45
CA VAL A 31 -23.39 5.93 -5.37
C VAL A 31 -24.22 6.02 -4.10
N PRO A 32 -24.29 4.96 -3.28
CA PRO A 32 -25.05 4.98 -2.03
C PRO A 32 -24.51 6.02 -1.05
N ASP A 33 -25.36 6.64 -0.23
CA ASP A 33 -24.91 7.62 0.77
C ASP A 33 -23.90 6.99 1.74
N GLU A 34 -24.10 5.72 2.11
CA GLU A 34 -23.20 4.93 2.94
C GLU A 34 -21.85 4.62 2.27
N ALA A 35 -21.73 4.77 0.95
CA ALA A 35 -20.46 4.62 0.27
C ALA A 35 -19.50 5.76 0.64
N TRP A 36 -20.04 6.97 0.87
CA TRP A 36 -19.30 8.14 1.35
C TRP A 36 -18.96 8.08 2.84
N ALA A 37 -19.61 7.21 3.61
CA ALA A 37 -19.30 7.06 5.02
C ALA A 37 -17.84 6.67 5.16
N SER A 38 -17.03 7.60 5.67
CA SER A 38 -15.61 7.35 5.91
C SER A 38 -15.49 6.23 6.92
N ALA A 39 -15.06 5.07 6.44
CA ALA A 39 -14.73 3.96 7.30
C ALA A 39 -13.34 4.13 7.94
N ALA A 40 -12.72 5.31 7.81
CA ALA A 40 -11.39 5.61 8.34
C ALA A 40 -11.26 5.39 9.85
N ASN A 41 -12.37 5.43 10.60
CA ASN A 41 -12.40 5.16 12.04
C ASN A 41 -13.20 3.89 12.40
N ARG A 42 -13.62 3.08 11.42
CA ARG A 42 -14.45 1.90 11.65
C ARG A 42 -13.57 0.66 11.81
N ARG A 43 -13.66 0.01 12.97
CA ARG A 43 -12.96 -1.27 13.25
C ARG A 43 -13.70 -2.48 12.70
N GLU A 44 -15.03 -2.41 12.64
CA GLU A 44 -15.85 -3.48 12.11
C GLU A 44 -15.69 -3.59 10.60
N ARG A 45 -15.38 -4.80 10.13
CA ARG A 45 -15.40 -5.12 8.71
C ARG A 45 -16.83 -5.34 8.27
N VAL A 46 -17.19 -4.72 7.15
CA VAL A 46 -18.52 -4.81 6.54
C VAL A 46 -18.38 -5.44 5.17
N GLU A 47 -19.16 -6.46 4.91
CA GLU A 47 -19.27 -7.03 3.57
C GLU A 47 -20.00 -6.04 2.65
N VAL A 48 -19.36 -5.68 1.54
CA VAL A 48 -19.98 -4.87 0.49
C VAL A 48 -20.93 -5.76 -0.29
N MET A 49 -22.14 -5.29 -0.55
CA MET A 49 -23.08 -5.96 -1.45
C MET A 49 -23.41 -5.03 -2.60
N PHE A 50 -22.99 -5.41 -3.80
CA PHE A 50 -23.31 -4.66 -5.00
C PHE A 50 -24.81 -4.72 -5.33
N HIS A 51 -25.27 -3.82 -6.18
CA HIS A 51 -26.53 -3.94 -6.86
C HIS A 51 -26.53 -5.25 -7.67
N LYS A 52 -27.62 -6.03 -7.56
CA LYS A 52 -27.72 -7.36 -8.21
C LYS A 52 -27.50 -7.35 -9.73
N ASP A 53 -27.78 -6.21 -10.37
CA ASP A 53 -27.64 -6.04 -11.81
C ASP A 53 -26.38 -5.22 -12.17
N ALA A 54 -25.45 -5.02 -11.23
CA ALA A 54 -24.19 -4.30 -11.48
C ALA A 54 -23.34 -4.98 -12.56
N ASP A 55 -22.82 -4.18 -13.49
CA ASP A 55 -21.88 -4.61 -14.53
C ASP A 55 -20.43 -4.30 -14.15
N ILE A 56 -20.19 -3.28 -13.31
CA ILE A 56 -18.87 -2.94 -12.79
C ILE A 56 -18.96 -2.39 -11.37
N GLY A 57 -18.05 -2.83 -10.50
CA GLY A 57 -17.83 -2.23 -9.17
C GLY A 57 -16.69 -1.22 -9.21
N VAL A 58 -16.82 -0.09 -8.52
CA VAL A 58 -15.82 0.99 -8.51
C VAL A 58 -15.55 1.48 -7.10
N GLY A 59 -14.29 1.54 -6.68
CA GLY A 59 -13.96 2.09 -5.36
C GLY A 59 -12.50 2.05 -4.97
N ILE A 60 -12.22 2.20 -3.68
CA ILE A 60 -10.87 2.02 -3.11
C ILE A 60 -10.80 0.71 -2.35
N SER A 61 -9.59 0.15 -2.25
CA SER A 61 -9.32 -0.91 -1.27
C SER A 61 -9.32 -0.30 0.12
N ASN A 62 -10.26 -0.71 0.96
CA ASN A 62 -10.37 -0.27 2.35
C ASN A 62 -10.52 -1.51 3.25
N ARG A 63 -9.71 -1.58 4.32
CA ARG A 63 -9.65 -2.74 5.23
C ARG A 63 -10.94 -3.01 6.01
N SER A 64 -11.82 -2.03 6.09
CA SER A 64 -13.13 -2.15 6.75
C SER A 64 -14.27 -2.59 5.80
N LYS A 65 -13.98 -2.77 4.50
CA LYS A 65 -14.97 -3.15 3.48
C LYS A 65 -14.48 -4.36 2.70
N ASP A 66 -15.15 -5.49 2.87
CA ASP A 66 -14.77 -6.75 2.22
C ASP A 66 -15.63 -7.05 1.01
N LEU A 67 -14.98 -7.48 -0.07
CA LEU A 67 -15.62 -7.99 -1.28
C LEU A 67 -15.36 -9.50 -1.33
N THR A 68 -16.26 -10.29 -0.75
CA THR A 68 -16.10 -11.74 -0.67
C THR A 68 -16.62 -12.42 -1.93
N ARG A 69 -16.45 -13.75 -2.05
CA ARG A 69 -17.17 -14.53 -3.06
C ARG A 69 -18.68 -14.27 -3.07
N ALA A 70 -19.32 -14.10 -1.92
CA ALA A 70 -20.76 -13.82 -1.86
C ALA A 70 -21.10 -12.43 -2.43
N THR A 71 -20.25 -11.43 -2.19
CA THR A 71 -20.34 -10.11 -2.86
C THR A 71 -20.32 -10.25 -4.37
N LEU A 72 -19.38 -11.05 -4.91
CA LEU A 72 -19.20 -11.23 -6.35
C LEU A 72 -20.37 -12.02 -6.97
N GLU A 73 -20.84 -13.06 -6.30
CA GLU A 73 -21.94 -13.93 -6.78
C GLU A 73 -23.29 -13.22 -6.81
N ASN A 74 -23.48 -12.20 -5.96
CA ASN A 74 -24.71 -11.41 -5.92
C ASN A 74 -24.97 -10.63 -7.22
N SER A 75 -23.92 -10.33 -8.01
CA SER A 75 -24.03 -9.59 -9.26
C SER A 75 -23.56 -10.45 -10.45
N PRO A 76 -24.43 -11.32 -11.01
CA PRO A 76 -24.04 -12.28 -12.04
C PRO A 76 -23.53 -11.66 -13.36
N ASN A 77 -23.85 -10.39 -13.61
CA ASN A 77 -23.40 -9.64 -14.79
C ASN A 77 -22.09 -8.87 -14.54
N LEU A 78 -21.52 -8.94 -13.33
CA LEU A 78 -20.31 -8.20 -12.98
C LEU A 78 -19.16 -8.61 -13.91
N ARG A 79 -18.63 -7.61 -14.61
CA ARG A 79 -17.53 -7.75 -15.58
C ARG A 79 -16.19 -7.40 -14.95
N SER A 80 -16.17 -6.43 -14.04
CA SER A 80 -14.93 -5.93 -13.44
C SER A 80 -15.15 -5.30 -12.06
N ILE A 81 -14.07 -5.19 -11.29
CA ILE A 81 -13.94 -4.28 -10.17
C ILE A 81 -12.74 -3.37 -10.44
N ALA A 82 -12.99 -2.06 -10.48
CA ALA A 82 -11.99 -1.04 -10.74
C ALA A 82 -11.62 -0.28 -9.46
N TYR A 83 -10.34 -0.36 -9.08
CA TYR A 83 -9.80 0.32 -7.91
C TYR A 83 -9.13 1.66 -8.27
N TYR A 84 -9.44 2.71 -7.51
CA TYR A 84 -8.67 3.97 -7.54
C TYR A 84 -7.31 3.85 -6.83
N THR A 85 -7.09 2.80 -6.03
CA THR A 85 -5.87 2.54 -5.26
C THR A 85 -4.88 1.64 -6.00
N VAL A 86 -3.63 1.59 -5.51
CA VAL A 86 -2.61 0.63 -5.95
C VAL A 86 -2.96 -0.79 -5.50
N GLY A 87 -3.39 -0.97 -4.25
CA GLY A 87 -3.76 -2.28 -3.73
C GLY A 87 -5.25 -2.57 -3.86
N TYR A 88 -5.55 -3.85 -3.73
CA TYR A 88 -6.85 -4.49 -3.98
C TYR A 88 -7.09 -5.63 -2.97
N ASP A 89 -6.48 -5.54 -1.79
CA ASP A 89 -6.35 -6.64 -0.83
C ASP A 89 -7.64 -6.94 -0.05
N ASN A 90 -8.69 -6.13 -0.24
CA ASN A 90 -9.99 -6.30 0.41
C ASN A 90 -10.97 -7.17 -0.39
N LEU A 91 -10.49 -7.84 -1.43
CA LEU A 91 -11.25 -8.67 -2.35
C LEU A 91 -10.81 -10.14 -2.31
N ASP A 92 -11.75 -11.05 -2.47
CA ASP A 92 -11.47 -12.45 -2.82
C ASP A 92 -10.97 -12.56 -4.27
N PHE A 93 -9.65 -12.40 -4.42
CA PHE A 93 -8.95 -12.40 -5.72
C PHE A 93 -9.10 -13.74 -6.48
N ASP A 94 -9.04 -14.85 -5.74
CA ASP A 94 -9.18 -16.19 -6.31
C ASP A 94 -10.61 -16.36 -6.86
N ALA A 95 -11.64 -15.93 -6.12
CA ALA A 95 -13.02 -15.97 -6.59
C ALA A 95 -13.27 -15.07 -7.81
N ALA A 96 -12.75 -13.85 -7.82
CA ALA A 96 -12.88 -12.96 -8.98
C ALA A 96 -12.28 -13.60 -10.24
N THR A 97 -11.10 -14.20 -10.11
CA THR A 97 -10.41 -14.89 -11.20
C THR A 97 -11.19 -16.11 -11.68
N ASP A 98 -11.63 -16.97 -10.77
CA ASP A 98 -12.46 -18.14 -11.07
C ASP A 98 -13.72 -17.77 -11.83
N MET A 99 -14.34 -16.64 -11.48
CA MET A 99 -15.59 -16.17 -12.08
C MET A 99 -15.36 -15.48 -13.43
N GLY A 100 -14.13 -15.13 -13.79
CA GLY A 100 -13.83 -14.34 -14.98
C GLY A 100 -14.30 -12.89 -14.82
N ILE A 101 -14.06 -12.31 -13.64
CA ILE A 101 -14.26 -10.89 -13.32
C ILE A 101 -12.86 -10.26 -13.33
N LEU A 102 -12.65 -9.23 -14.16
CA LEU A 102 -11.36 -8.55 -14.19
C LEU A 102 -11.21 -7.63 -12.99
N ILE A 103 -10.00 -7.56 -12.44
CA ILE A 103 -9.65 -6.64 -11.38
C ILE A 103 -8.65 -5.65 -11.97
N THR A 104 -8.93 -4.36 -11.85
CA THR A 104 -8.00 -3.31 -12.26
C THR A 104 -7.64 -2.45 -11.08
N HIS A 105 -6.42 -1.92 -11.11
CA HIS A 105 -5.93 -0.98 -10.10
C HIS A 105 -5.38 0.28 -10.76
N SER A 106 -5.12 1.32 -9.97
CA SER A 106 -4.65 2.62 -10.48
C SER A 106 -3.29 2.98 -9.87
N PRO A 107 -2.17 2.46 -10.42
CA PRO A 107 -0.84 2.73 -9.91
C PRO A 107 -0.31 4.10 -10.38
N THR A 108 -1.04 5.17 -10.04
CA THR A 108 -0.68 6.54 -10.42
C THR A 108 0.61 6.98 -9.72
N GLU A 109 1.45 7.74 -10.43
CA GLU A 109 2.70 8.28 -9.88
C GLU A 109 2.50 9.00 -8.55
N PRO A 110 1.53 9.93 -8.42
CA PRO A 110 1.31 10.61 -7.14
C PRO A 110 1.02 9.68 -5.95
N ASN A 111 0.43 8.50 -6.19
CA ASN A 111 0.17 7.53 -5.14
C ASN A 111 1.47 6.81 -4.72
N TRP A 112 2.10 6.08 -5.65
CA TRP A 112 3.28 5.26 -5.30
C TRP A 112 4.51 6.11 -4.98
N ALA A 113 4.68 7.27 -5.62
CA ALA A 113 5.79 8.19 -5.31
C ALA A 113 5.56 8.85 -3.94
N GLY A 114 4.31 9.18 -3.59
CA GLY A 114 3.95 9.69 -2.27
C GLY A 114 4.28 8.70 -1.15
N VAL A 115 4.04 7.39 -1.36
CA VAL A 115 4.46 6.37 -0.39
C VAL A 115 5.98 6.33 -0.23
N ALA A 116 6.74 6.44 -1.32
CA ALA A 116 8.20 6.49 -1.25
C ALA A 116 8.71 7.74 -0.50
N GLU A 117 8.10 8.90 -0.74
CA GLU A 117 8.41 10.14 -0.03
C GLU A 117 8.11 10.05 1.47
N GLY A 118 6.94 9.52 1.84
CA GLY A 118 6.57 9.31 3.23
C GLY A 118 7.46 8.29 3.95
N THR A 119 7.83 7.20 3.26
CA THR A 119 8.80 6.22 3.76
C THR A 119 10.17 6.85 3.98
N PHE A 120 10.62 7.67 3.03
CA PHE A 120 11.86 8.42 3.16
C PHE A 120 11.82 9.36 4.39
N ALA A 121 10.71 10.06 4.59
CA ALA A 121 10.48 10.92 5.75
C ALA A 121 10.48 10.14 7.09
N PHE A 122 9.88 8.94 7.11
CA PHE A 122 9.90 8.03 8.26
C PHE A 122 11.32 7.62 8.64
N ILE A 123 12.10 7.17 7.67
CA ILE A 123 13.49 6.76 7.87
C ILE A 123 14.30 7.94 8.43
N LEU A 124 14.19 9.13 7.84
CA LEU A 124 14.89 10.31 8.35
C LEU A 124 14.44 10.72 9.75
N THR A 125 13.15 10.64 10.04
CA THR A 125 12.60 11.00 11.35
C THR A 125 13.18 10.11 12.44
N MET A 126 13.21 8.79 12.21
CA MET A 126 13.79 7.82 13.13
C MET A 126 15.30 8.00 13.29
N LEU A 127 16.05 8.09 12.18
CA LEU A 127 17.50 8.24 12.22
C LEU A 127 17.95 9.57 12.84
N LYS A 128 17.19 10.65 12.66
CA LYS A 128 17.56 11.98 13.16
C LYS A 128 16.88 12.34 14.47
N GLN A 129 16.03 11.47 15.02
CA GLN A 129 15.27 11.69 16.26
C GLN A 129 14.53 13.04 16.24
N VAL A 130 13.88 13.35 15.12
CA VAL A 130 13.30 14.68 14.88
C VAL A 130 12.17 14.98 15.87
N ARG A 131 11.30 14.00 16.10
CA ARG A 131 10.16 14.08 17.02
C ARG A 131 10.63 14.27 18.47
N GLU A 132 11.63 13.49 18.86
CA GLU A 132 12.16 13.44 20.22
C GLU A 132 12.86 14.76 20.56
N LYS A 133 13.61 15.32 19.60
CA LYS A 133 14.23 16.66 19.72
C LYS A 133 13.22 17.77 19.84
N ASP A 134 12.18 17.76 18.99
CA ASP A 134 11.11 18.76 19.03
C ASP A 134 10.42 18.75 20.40
N ARG A 135 10.02 17.57 20.87
CA ARG A 135 9.39 17.42 22.19
C ARG A 135 10.32 17.87 23.33
N HIS A 136 11.58 17.46 23.30
CA HIS A 136 12.57 17.84 24.33
C HIS A 136 12.69 19.36 24.50
N VAL A 137 12.76 20.11 23.40
CA VAL A 137 12.85 21.58 23.45
C VAL A 137 11.56 22.20 23.96
N LYS A 138 10.40 21.69 23.53
CA LYS A 138 9.08 22.17 24.00
C LYS A 138 8.85 21.92 25.49
N GLU A 139 9.48 20.89 26.05
CA GLU A 139 9.47 20.56 27.48
C GLU A 139 10.52 21.36 28.29
N GLY A 140 11.23 22.31 27.66
CA GLY A 140 12.23 23.17 28.31
C GLY A 140 13.66 22.62 28.33
N GLY A 141 13.90 21.52 27.61
CA GLY A 141 15.22 20.96 27.39
C GLY A 141 16.07 21.76 26.37
N TRP A 142 17.33 21.35 26.19
CA TRP A 142 18.24 22.01 25.24
C TRP A 142 19.24 21.05 24.57
N ARG A 143 20.45 20.87 25.14
CA ARG A 143 21.48 19.96 24.61
C ARG A 143 21.51 18.69 25.43
N ASP A 144 21.16 17.57 24.80
CA ASP A 144 21.29 16.23 25.35
C ASP A 144 21.93 15.31 24.30
N MET A 145 23.03 14.64 24.66
CA MET A 145 23.72 13.70 23.77
C MET A 145 22.92 12.41 23.54
N LYS A 146 21.92 12.10 24.37
CA LYS A 146 20.96 11.02 24.12
C LYS A 146 20.11 11.28 22.88
N LEU A 147 20.01 12.53 22.45
CA LEU A 147 19.32 12.96 21.24
C LEU A 147 20.26 13.01 20.00
N ALA A 148 21.41 12.34 20.04
CA ALA A 148 22.28 12.26 18.88
C ALA A 148 21.63 11.43 17.77
N GLY A 149 21.56 12.00 16.56
CA GLY A 149 21.06 11.28 15.38
C GLY A 149 22.17 10.52 14.64
N THR A 150 21.76 9.58 13.80
CA THR A 150 22.66 8.76 12.96
C THR A 150 23.09 9.52 11.72
N TYR A 151 24.39 9.53 11.42
CA TYR A 151 24.90 10.05 10.15
C TYR A 151 24.63 9.05 9.01
N ILE A 152 24.18 9.50 7.85
CA ILE A 152 23.62 8.62 6.81
C ILE A 152 24.68 8.16 5.83
N GLY A 153 25.36 9.08 5.16
CA GLY A 153 26.32 8.76 4.09
C GLY A 153 27.74 8.50 4.59
N PRO A 154 28.68 8.29 3.66
CA PRO A 154 30.08 8.07 4.01
C PRO A 154 30.75 9.34 4.55
N ARG A 155 31.79 9.16 5.35
CA ARG A 155 32.60 10.25 5.94
C ARG A 155 34.09 10.05 5.67
N LEU A 156 34.86 11.14 5.81
CA LEU A 156 36.31 11.14 5.60
C LEU A 156 37.09 10.27 6.60
N ASP A 157 36.48 9.91 7.73
CA ASP A 157 37.08 9.05 8.75
C ASP A 157 36.84 7.56 8.51
N GLY A 158 36.31 7.18 7.34
CA GLY A 158 36.12 5.78 6.94
C GLY A 158 34.78 5.16 7.35
N TYR A 159 33.87 5.93 7.96
CA TYR A 159 32.48 5.48 8.12
C TYR A 159 31.82 5.38 6.74
N GLU A 160 31.32 4.20 6.39
CA GLU A 160 30.76 3.90 5.05
C GLU A 160 29.33 4.42 4.86
N GLY A 161 28.67 4.85 5.94
CA GLY A 161 27.24 5.16 5.93
C GLY A 161 26.39 4.01 6.44
N ILE A 162 25.08 4.24 6.54
CA ILE A 162 24.12 3.20 6.85
C ILE A 162 23.91 2.26 5.65
N THR A 163 23.42 1.06 5.91
CA THR A 163 22.90 0.15 4.87
C THR A 163 21.38 0.15 4.89
N LEU A 164 20.76 0.42 3.74
CA LEU A 164 19.31 0.35 3.53
C LEU A 164 18.95 -0.99 2.86
N GLY A 165 18.10 -1.78 3.49
CA GLY A 165 17.53 -3.01 2.95
C GLY A 165 16.09 -2.81 2.49
N ILE A 166 15.81 -3.08 1.22
CA ILE A 166 14.50 -2.90 0.59
C ILE A 166 13.91 -4.26 0.23
N ILE A 167 12.75 -4.60 0.81
CA ILE A 167 11.99 -5.80 0.47
C ILE A 167 10.89 -5.37 -0.52
N GLY A 168 11.03 -5.77 -1.78
CA GLY A 168 10.20 -5.32 -2.90
C GLY A 168 10.81 -4.11 -3.62
N LEU A 169 11.32 -4.30 -4.83
CA LEU A 169 11.99 -3.31 -5.67
C LEU A 169 11.12 -2.92 -6.88
N GLY A 170 9.79 -2.93 -6.70
CA GLY A 170 8.84 -2.37 -7.66
C GLY A 170 8.83 -0.84 -7.65
N ARG A 171 7.73 -0.21 -8.10
CA ARG A 171 7.59 1.26 -8.24
C ARG A 171 7.99 2.04 -6.98
N ILE A 172 7.50 1.60 -5.81
CA ILE A 172 7.75 2.30 -4.53
C ILE A 172 9.19 2.07 -4.06
N GLY A 173 9.63 0.82 -3.98
CA GLY A 173 10.98 0.47 -3.52
C GLY A 173 12.09 1.04 -4.42
N GLY A 174 11.89 0.99 -5.74
CA GLY A 174 12.79 1.60 -6.72
C GLY A 174 12.87 3.12 -6.56
N ARG A 175 11.72 3.79 -6.44
CA ARG A 175 11.70 5.25 -6.18
C ARG A 175 12.38 5.60 -4.87
N LEU A 176 12.20 4.81 -3.82
CA LEU A 176 12.88 5.02 -2.55
C LEU A 176 14.40 4.86 -2.70
N ALA A 177 14.86 3.84 -3.43
CA ALA A 177 16.28 3.65 -3.72
C ALA A 177 16.85 4.88 -4.43
N ASP A 178 16.14 5.44 -5.43
CA ASP A 178 16.54 6.65 -6.15
C ASP A 178 16.66 7.86 -5.23
N LEU A 179 15.72 8.03 -4.29
CA LEU A 179 15.76 9.11 -3.30
C LEU A 179 17.00 9.03 -2.40
N PHE A 180 17.49 7.82 -2.09
CA PHE A 180 18.69 7.64 -1.25
C PHE A 180 20.03 7.71 -2.02
N GLN A 181 20.04 7.62 -3.35
CA GLN A 181 21.28 7.64 -4.15
C GLN A 181 22.24 8.81 -3.83
N PRO A 182 21.77 10.06 -3.63
CA PRO A 182 22.66 11.18 -3.35
C PRO A 182 23.50 11.02 -2.07
N TRP A 183 23.04 10.21 -1.11
CA TRP A 183 23.78 9.91 0.12
C TRP A 183 24.89 8.88 -0.06
N ARG A 184 24.94 8.19 -1.22
CA ARG A 184 25.97 7.18 -1.54
C ARG A 184 26.06 6.07 -0.49
N ILE A 185 24.93 5.71 0.08
CA ILE A 185 24.81 4.59 1.02
C ILE A 185 24.75 3.26 0.27
N LYS A 186 25.00 2.17 0.99
CA LYS A 186 24.78 0.82 0.46
C LYS A 186 23.27 0.53 0.46
N ILE A 187 22.75 0.11 -0.70
CA ILE A 187 21.36 -0.33 -0.85
C ILE A 187 21.37 -1.81 -1.20
N LEU A 188 20.73 -2.60 -0.34
CA LEU A 188 20.44 -4.02 -0.54
C LEU A 188 18.97 -4.16 -0.90
N ALA A 189 18.64 -5.07 -1.82
CA ALA A 189 17.26 -5.33 -2.17
C ALA A 189 16.99 -6.82 -2.34
N TYR A 190 15.79 -7.23 -1.95
CA TYR A 190 15.23 -8.55 -2.20
C TYR A 190 13.88 -8.39 -2.91
N ASP A 191 13.80 -8.90 -4.12
CA ASP A 191 12.56 -9.00 -4.89
C ASP A 191 12.69 -10.16 -5.89
N PRO A 192 11.94 -11.27 -5.71
CA PRO A 192 12.06 -12.45 -6.57
C PRO A 192 11.30 -12.31 -7.90
N TYR A 193 10.57 -11.21 -8.14
CA TYR A 193 9.69 -11.05 -9.30
C TYR A 193 10.16 -9.99 -10.30
N VAL A 194 11.16 -9.17 -9.96
CA VAL A 194 11.72 -8.18 -10.89
C VAL A 194 12.97 -8.71 -11.59
N ASP A 195 13.21 -8.20 -12.80
CA ASP A 195 14.40 -8.55 -13.57
C ASP A 195 15.67 -7.98 -12.94
N GLU A 196 16.82 -8.63 -13.20
CA GLU A 196 18.14 -8.14 -12.79
C GLU A 196 18.40 -6.69 -13.23
N SER A 197 17.83 -6.28 -14.38
CA SER A 197 17.95 -4.92 -14.90
C SER A 197 17.35 -3.86 -13.96
N THR A 198 16.32 -4.19 -13.18
CA THR A 198 15.70 -3.31 -12.18
C THR A 198 16.66 -3.00 -11.03
N PHE A 199 17.39 -4.01 -10.55
CA PHE A 199 18.42 -3.84 -9.52
C PHE A 199 19.54 -2.91 -10.00
N VAL A 200 20.02 -3.12 -11.22
CA VAL A 200 21.06 -2.28 -11.84
C VAL A 200 20.56 -0.85 -12.03
N HIS A 201 19.33 -0.66 -12.51
CA HIS A 201 18.74 0.66 -12.74
C HIS A 201 18.71 1.52 -11.48
N HIS A 202 18.29 0.92 -10.35
CA HIS A 202 18.19 1.59 -9.06
C HIS A 202 19.48 1.53 -8.22
N ASN A 203 20.59 1.03 -8.78
CA ASN A 203 21.86 0.84 -8.08
C ASN A 203 21.67 0.15 -6.70
N ALA A 204 20.82 -0.89 -6.69
CA ALA A 204 20.51 -1.71 -5.54
C ALA A 204 21.14 -3.09 -5.72
N LYS A 205 21.85 -3.60 -4.71
CA LYS A 205 22.47 -4.93 -4.79
C LYS A 205 21.44 -6.02 -4.50
N PRO A 206 21.19 -6.97 -5.42
CA PRO A 206 20.32 -8.11 -5.12
C PRO A 206 20.99 -9.02 -4.08
N VAL A 207 20.25 -9.39 -3.05
CA VAL A 207 20.67 -10.31 -1.98
C VAL A 207 19.49 -11.17 -1.53
N ASP A 208 19.77 -12.25 -0.79
CA ASP A 208 18.72 -13.01 -0.11
C ASP A 208 18.19 -12.29 1.15
N MET A 209 17.06 -12.77 1.68
CA MET A 209 16.40 -12.20 2.86
C MET A 209 17.30 -12.22 4.11
N GLU A 210 18.03 -13.31 4.36
CA GLU A 210 18.91 -13.41 5.52
C GLU A 210 20.02 -12.36 5.48
N THR A 211 20.69 -12.22 4.33
CA THR A 211 21.73 -11.20 4.12
C THR A 211 21.16 -9.80 4.28
N LEU A 212 19.98 -9.54 3.70
CA LEU A 212 19.30 -8.25 3.81
C LEU A 212 19.05 -7.89 5.28
N LEU A 213 18.45 -8.79 6.06
CA LEU A 213 18.10 -8.55 7.46
C LEU A 213 19.36 -8.36 8.33
N ARG A 214 20.39 -9.19 8.15
CA ARG A 214 21.62 -9.13 8.95
C ARG A 214 22.47 -7.90 8.68
N GLU A 215 22.54 -7.46 7.41
CA GLU A 215 23.45 -6.39 7.01
C GLU A 215 22.82 -4.99 7.06
N SER A 216 21.51 -4.87 7.09
CA SER A 216 20.82 -3.57 7.02
C SER A 216 20.72 -2.87 8.38
N ASP A 217 20.91 -1.55 8.38
CA ASP A 217 20.61 -0.68 9.53
C ASP A 217 19.16 -0.17 9.47
N VAL A 218 18.56 -0.17 8.28
CA VAL A 218 17.15 0.11 8.05
C VAL A 218 16.60 -0.93 7.10
N VAL A 219 15.52 -1.61 7.49
CA VAL A 219 14.79 -2.55 6.63
C VAL A 219 13.43 -1.95 6.31
N THR A 220 13.04 -1.90 5.05
CA THR A 220 11.74 -1.35 4.62
C THR A 220 11.00 -2.31 3.69
N THR A 221 9.67 -2.39 3.85
CA THR A 221 8.81 -3.29 3.08
C THR A 221 7.94 -2.54 2.07
N HIS A 222 7.97 -2.99 0.82
CA HIS A 222 7.25 -2.45 -0.33
C HIS A 222 6.72 -3.56 -1.27
N CYS A 223 6.49 -4.76 -0.73
CA CYS A 223 5.85 -5.87 -1.44
C CYS A 223 4.33 -5.86 -1.26
N ASN A 224 3.61 -6.52 -2.16
CA ASN A 224 2.16 -6.72 -2.04
C ASN A 224 1.83 -7.68 -0.89
N LEU A 225 0.64 -7.57 -0.32
CA LEU A 225 0.14 -8.55 0.64
C LEU A 225 -0.42 -9.77 -0.10
N THR A 226 0.20 -10.93 0.10
CA THR A 226 -0.19 -12.20 -0.49
C THR A 226 -0.12 -13.30 0.57
N LYS A 227 -0.46 -14.53 0.20
CA LYS A 227 -0.25 -15.71 1.06
C LYS A 227 1.23 -15.89 1.43
N GLU A 228 2.16 -15.48 0.55
CA GLU A 228 3.62 -15.62 0.76
C GLU A 228 4.21 -14.50 1.62
N THR A 229 3.62 -13.30 1.59
CA THR A 229 4.14 -12.13 2.32
C THR A 229 3.41 -11.85 3.63
N THR A 230 2.34 -12.58 3.93
CA THR A 230 1.66 -12.50 5.23
C THR A 230 2.60 -13.00 6.33
N ASN A 231 2.84 -12.17 7.34
CA ASN A 231 3.82 -12.38 8.42
C ASN A 231 5.23 -12.69 7.90
N LEU A 232 5.61 -12.09 6.76
CA LEU A 232 6.96 -12.20 6.20
C LEU A 232 8.04 -11.77 7.20
N ILE A 233 7.75 -10.76 8.03
CA ILE A 233 8.63 -10.32 9.11
C ILE A 233 8.02 -10.75 10.44
N GLY A 234 8.43 -11.92 10.91
CA GLY A 234 8.06 -12.47 12.21
C GLY A 234 9.22 -12.43 13.22
N ALA A 235 9.07 -13.16 14.32
CA ALA A 235 10.07 -13.21 15.41
C ALA A 235 11.45 -13.70 14.93
N ALA A 236 11.50 -14.64 13.98
CA ALA A 236 12.73 -15.17 13.43
C ALA A 236 13.48 -14.14 12.57
N GLU A 237 12.76 -13.38 11.75
CA GLU A 237 13.33 -12.34 10.88
C GLU A 237 13.78 -11.14 11.72
N LEU A 238 12.96 -10.71 12.68
CA LEU A 238 13.34 -9.70 13.67
C LEU A 238 14.58 -10.13 14.47
N GLY A 239 14.76 -11.43 14.71
CA GLY A 239 15.94 -12.00 15.39
C GLY A 239 17.23 -11.95 14.58
N GLN A 240 17.13 -11.78 13.27
CA GLN A 240 18.27 -11.68 12.36
C GLN A 240 18.72 -10.24 12.16
N MET A 241 17.86 -9.26 12.44
CA MET A 241 18.16 -7.85 12.32
C MET A 241 19.22 -7.41 13.35
N LYS A 242 19.92 -6.32 13.05
CA LYS A 242 20.83 -5.69 14.02
C LYS A 242 20.02 -5.13 15.20
N SER A 243 20.61 -5.16 16.39
CA SER A 243 20.05 -4.49 17.58
C SER A 243 19.87 -2.98 17.40
N THR A 244 20.63 -2.38 16.49
CA THR A 244 20.52 -0.97 16.12
C THR A 244 19.58 -0.70 14.95
N ALA A 245 18.98 -1.74 14.37
CA ALA A 245 18.20 -1.60 13.14
C ALA A 245 16.83 -0.95 13.39
N ILE A 246 16.32 -0.30 12.34
CA ILE A 246 14.95 0.22 12.29
C ILE A 246 14.16 -0.55 11.22
N LEU A 247 12.96 -1.01 11.57
CA LEU A 247 12.01 -1.59 10.61
C LEU A 247 11.02 -0.52 10.12
N VAL A 248 10.76 -0.46 8.82
CA VAL A 248 9.75 0.43 8.24
C VAL A 248 8.75 -0.38 7.42
N ASN A 249 7.46 -0.13 7.66
CA ASN A 249 6.38 -0.72 6.87
C ASN A 249 5.38 0.36 6.44
N ALA A 250 5.40 0.64 5.14
CA ALA A 250 4.42 1.48 4.45
C ALA A 250 3.74 0.70 3.31
N ALA A 251 3.77 -0.63 3.37
CA ALA A 251 3.12 -1.53 2.43
C ALA A 251 1.76 -1.97 2.98
N ARG A 252 1.73 -3.04 3.78
CA ARG A 252 0.53 -3.56 4.42
C ARG A 252 0.82 -4.08 5.82
N GLY A 253 -0.09 -3.82 6.76
CA GLY A 253 0.06 -4.20 8.16
C GLY A 253 0.39 -5.68 8.37
N PRO A 254 -0.40 -6.62 7.79
CA PRO A 254 -0.17 -8.06 7.97
C PRO A 254 1.12 -8.62 7.35
N ILE A 255 1.97 -7.80 6.70
CA ILE A 255 3.31 -8.24 6.28
C ILE A 255 4.22 -8.43 7.50
N VAL A 256 3.96 -7.69 8.58
CA VAL A 256 4.71 -7.75 9.83
C VAL A 256 3.82 -8.35 10.91
N ASP A 257 4.35 -9.34 11.62
CA ASP A 257 3.74 -9.80 12.87
C ASP A 257 3.94 -8.71 13.93
N VAL A 258 2.89 -7.93 14.21
CA VAL A 258 2.96 -6.78 15.12
C VAL A 258 3.19 -7.18 16.57
N ASP A 259 2.73 -8.37 16.98
CA ASP A 259 2.97 -8.87 18.34
C ASP A 259 4.45 -9.26 18.49
N ALA A 260 5.02 -9.95 17.50
CA ALA A 260 6.46 -10.23 17.47
C ALA A 260 7.30 -8.95 17.41
N LEU A 261 6.85 -7.93 16.65
CA LEU A 261 7.50 -6.63 16.59
C LEU A 261 7.47 -5.91 17.94
N PHE A 262 6.33 -5.90 18.63
CA PHE A 262 6.21 -5.36 19.97
C PHE A 262 7.24 -6.01 20.91
N ASP A 263 7.29 -7.34 20.93
CA ASP A 263 8.20 -8.12 21.75
C ASP A 263 9.68 -7.79 21.44
N ALA A 264 10.03 -7.67 20.17
CA ALA A 264 11.39 -7.34 19.73
C ALA A 264 11.79 -5.92 20.17
N LEU A 265 10.87 -4.95 20.10
CA LEU A 265 11.11 -3.57 20.52
C LEU A 265 11.17 -3.42 22.05
N ASP A 266 10.28 -4.10 22.77
CA ASP A 266 10.25 -4.08 24.24
C ASP A 266 11.55 -4.65 24.83
N LYS A 267 12.08 -5.71 24.21
CA LYS A 267 13.33 -6.38 24.59
C LYS A 267 14.60 -5.76 24.00
N ASP A 268 14.51 -4.61 23.33
CA ASP A 268 15.63 -3.92 22.66
C ASP A 268 16.40 -4.81 21.65
N GLN A 269 15.70 -5.76 21.03
CA GLN A 269 16.24 -6.64 19.98
C GLN A 269 16.43 -5.90 18.65
N ILE A 270 15.64 -4.85 18.41
CA ILE A 270 15.85 -3.84 17.38
C ILE A 270 15.60 -2.45 17.99
N ALA A 271 16.13 -1.40 17.37
CA ALA A 271 16.14 -0.06 17.97
C ALA A 271 14.82 0.70 17.80
N GLY A 272 14.06 0.41 16.74
CA GLY A 272 12.80 1.10 16.49
C GLY A 272 12.04 0.60 15.27
N ALA A 273 10.83 1.11 15.10
CA ALA A 273 10.01 0.87 13.92
C ALA A 273 9.24 2.11 13.48
N ALA A 274 8.90 2.19 12.19
CA ALA A 274 7.97 3.17 11.65
C ALA A 274 6.90 2.47 10.80
N LEU A 275 5.63 2.61 11.17
CA LEU A 275 4.52 1.89 10.56
C LEU A 275 3.45 2.88 10.10
N ASP A 276 3.16 2.91 8.80
CA ASP A 276 1.98 3.60 8.28
C ASP A 276 0.74 2.71 8.32
N VAL A 277 0.95 1.40 8.39
CA VAL A 277 -0.07 0.38 8.24
C VAL A 277 -0.02 -0.60 9.42
N LEU A 278 -1.18 -1.09 9.83
CA LEU A 278 -1.34 -2.05 10.93
C LEU A 278 -2.29 -3.19 10.49
N PRO A 279 -2.23 -4.38 11.11
CA PRO A 279 -3.11 -5.49 10.73
C PRO A 279 -4.59 -5.12 10.79
N ASP A 280 -4.95 -4.39 11.84
CA ASP A 280 -6.26 -3.78 12.08
C ASP A 280 -6.16 -2.25 11.95
N GLU A 281 -7.05 -1.68 11.13
CA GLU A 281 -7.06 -0.25 10.81
C GLU A 281 -8.49 0.29 10.95
N PRO A 282 -8.76 1.17 11.94
CA PRO A 282 -7.85 1.66 12.98
C PRO A 282 -7.53 0.59 14.03
N PRO A 283 -6.35 0.64 14.68
CA PRO A 283 -5.98 -0.34 15.70
C PRO A 283 -6.88 -0.24 16.95
N ASP A 284 -6.87 -1.31 17.75
CA ASP A 284 -7.36 -1.25 19.12
C ASP A 284 -6.56 -0.19 19.89
N PRO A 285 -7.20 0.81 20.55
CA PRO A 285 -6.51 1.80 21.38
C PRO A 285 -5.72 1.18 22.54
N GLN A 286 -6.00 -0.07 22.92
CA GLN A 286 -5.25 -0.83 23.92
C GLN A 286 -4.13 -1.70 23.32
N SER A 287 -3.89 -1.63 22.00
CA SER A 287 -2.82 -2.39 21.36
C SER A 287 -1.45 -2.01 21.98
N PRO A 288 -0.66 -3.00 22.45
CA PRO A 288 0.61 -2.73 23.15
C PRO A 288 1.61 -1.91 22.33
N ILE A 289 1.62 -2.06 21.00
CA ILE A 289 2.53 -1.33 20.10
C ILE A 289 2.35 0.20 20.22
N LEU A 290 1.14 0.67 20.55
CA LEU A 290 0.84 2.09 20.75
C LEU A 290 1.51 2.66 22.02
N GLY A 291 1.87 1.80 22.98
CA GLY A 291 2.46 2.16 24.26
C GLY A 291 3.99 2.28 24.26
N LEU A 292 4.68 1.98 23.15
CA LEU A 292 6.15 1.94 23.08
C LEU A 292 6.83 3.31 22.95
N GLY A 293 6.07 4.41 22.99
CA GLY A 293 6.61 5.76 22.94
C GLY A 293 7.42 6.01 21.67
N ASP A 294 8.65 6.53 21.82
CA ASP A 294 9.50 6.93 20.70
C ASP A 294 10.10 5.77 19.90
N LYS A 295 10.08 4.55 20.45
CA LYS A 295 10.55 3.35 19.72
C LYS A 295 9.72 3.08 18.48
N VAL A 296 8.49 3.58 18.41
CA VAL A 296 7.59 3.40 17.27
C VAL A 296 7.09 4.75 16.74
N LEU A 297 7.21 4.95 15.43
CA LEU A 297 6.53 6.00 14.70
C LEU A 297 5.31 5.42 14.00
N LEU A 298 4.15 6.05 14.16
CA LEU A 298 2.89 5.58 13.59
C LEU A 298 2.27 6.68 12.74
N SER A 299 1.66 6.31 11.63
CA SER A 299 0.71 7.16 10.88
C SER A 299 -0.58 6.38 10.56
N PRO A 300 -1.69 7.09 10.28
CA PRO A 300 -2.99 6.45 10.12
C PRO A 300 -3.25 5.98 8.68
N HIS A 301 -2.31 5.25 8.06
CA HIS A 301 -2.38 4.78 6.67
C HIS A 301 -2.58 5.93 5.66
N MET A 302 -1.74 6.95 5.78
CA MET A 302 -1.85 8.21 5.05
C MET A 302 -0.51 8.79 4.60
N VAL A 303 0.59 8.02 4.58
CA VAL A 303 1.88 8.53 4.07
C VAL A 303 1.83 8.99 2.60
N THR A 304 0.88 8.48 1.82
CA THR A 304 0.62 8.93 0.43
C THR A 304 -0.27 10.18 0.34
N ALA A 305 -1.00 10.52 1.41
CA ALA A 305 -2.02 11.57 1.38
C ALA A 305 -1.39 12.96 1.31
N ASN A 306 -1.40 13.53 0.11
CA ASN A 306 -0.81 14.83 -0.20
C ASN A 306 -1.87 15.80 -0.74
N HIS A 307 -1.73 17.09 -0.44
CA HIS A 307 -2.64 18.12 -0.92
C HIS A 307 -2.60 18.19 -2.46
N GLY A 308 -3.76 17.99 -3.10
CA GLY A 308 -3.92 18.16 -4.55
C GLY A 308 -3.36 17.03 -5.42
N THR A 309 -2.79 15.95 -4.84
CA THR A 309 -2.14 14.89 -5.62
C THR A 309 -2.61 13.47 -5.28
N GLY A 310 -3.54 13.27 -4.34
CA GLY A 310 -4.03 11.95 -3.93
C GLY A 310 -4.77 11.13 -5.02
N LEU A 311 -5.82 10.39 -4.63
CA LEU A 311 -6.52 9.47 -5.53
C LEU A 311 -7.24 10.14 -6.71
N ASN A 312 -7.31 11.47 -6.75
CA ASN A 312 -7.92 12.22 -7.85
C ASN A 312 -7.30 11.92 -9.22
N HIS A 313 -6.01 11.60 -9.26
CA HIS A 313 -5.34 11.22 -10.51
C HIS A 313 -5.80 9.87 -11.05
N ALA A 314 -6.39 9.02 -10.22
CA ALA A 314 -6.96 7.74 -10.63
C ALA A 314 -8.37 7.89 -11.22
N ILE A 315 -9.07 9.01 -10.97
CA ILE A 315 -10.43 9.24 -11.47
C ILE A 315 -10.54 9.05 -12.99
N PRO A 316 -9.74 9.71 -13.84
CA PRO A 316 -9.83 9.51 -15.28
C PRO A 316 -9.46 8.08 -15.71
N TRP A 317 -8.51 7.42 -15.03
CA TRP A 317 -8.12 6.05 -15.37
C TRP A 317 -9.23 5.04 -15.07
N VAL A 318 -9.87 5.16 -13.91
CA VAL A 318 -11.02 4.34 -13.54
C VAL A 318 -12.20 4.62 -14.46
N GLU A 319 -12.41 5.87 -14.86
CA GLU A 319 -13.42 6.22 -15.86
C GLU A 319 -13.16 5.54 -17.22
N ASP A 320 -11.92 5.55 -17.70
CA ASP A 320 -11.52 4.86 -18.93
C ASP A 320 -11.71 3.34 -18.83
N VAL A 321 -11.37 2.74 -17.67
CA VAL A 321 -11.63 1.33 -17.37
C VAL A 321 -13.13 1.02 -17.46
N VAL A 322 -13.99 1.85 -16.85
CA VAL A 322 -15.45 1.68 -16.91
C VAL A 322 -15.90 1.65 -18.38
N TYR A 323 -15.43 2.59 -19.20
CA TYR A 323 -15.80 2.61 -20.62
C TYR A 323 -15.30 1.40 -21.39
N ALA A 324 -14.04 0.98 -21.21
CA ALA A 324 -13.48 -0.18 -21.89
C ALA A 324 -14.25 -1.46 -21.52
N ILE A 325 -14.45 -1.72 -20.23
CA ILE A 325 -15.16 -2.91 -19.73
C ILE A 325 -16.59 -2.98 -20.25
N LEU A 326 -17.30 -1.84 -20.27
CA LEU A 326 -18.69 -1.79 -20.75
C LEU A 326 -18.78 -1.94 -22.27
N LYS A 327 -17.74 -1.59 -23.03
CA LYS A 327 -17.63 -1.91 -24.47
C LYS A 327 -17.24 -3.37 -24.75
N GLY A 328 -16.83 -4.11 -23.73
CA GLY A 328 -16.27 -5.46 -23.90
C GLY A 328 -14.81 -5.45 -24.39
N GLU A 329 -14.09 -4.37 -24.10
CA GLU A 329 -12.66 -4.19 -24.37
C GLU A 329 -11.85 -4.48 -23.09
N VAL A 330 -10.66 -5.08 -23.24
CA VAL A 330 -9.77 -5.32 -22.10
C VAL A 330 -9.09 -4.00 -21.72
N PRO A 331 -9.26 -3.49 -20.50
CA PRO A 331 -8.62 -2.25 -20.06
C PRO A 331 -7.14 -2.47 -19.74
N ASP A 332 -6.40 -1.38 -19.60
CA ASP A 332 -5.07 -1.41 -19.01
C ASP A 332 -5.12 -1.79 -17.52
N HIS A 333 -3.96 -2.18 -16.97
CA HIS A 333 -3.76 -2.40 -15.53
C HIS A 333 -4.64 -3.49 -14.90
N VAL A 334 -5.01 -4.51 -15.68
CA VAL A 334 -5.58 -5.76 -15.18
C VAL A 334 -4.55 -6.49 -14.33
N VAL A 335 -4.91 -6.85 -13.09
CA VAL A 335 -4.00 -7.53 -12.15
C VAL A 335 -4.19 -9.04 -12.11
N ASN A 336 -5.31 -9.56 -12.60
CA ASN A 336 -5.62 -10.99 -12.67
C ASN A 336 -5.73 -11.46 -14.12
N GLU A 337 -4.61 -11.45 -14.84
CA GLU A 337 -4.57 -11.84 -16.27
C GLU A 337 -5.12 -13.26 -16.54
N ASP A 338 -5.03 -14.17 -15.57
CA ASP A 338 -5.59 -15.53 -15.66
C ASP A 338 -7.12 -15.54 -15.83
N ALA A 339 -7.82 -14.45 -15.50
CA ALA A 339 -9.26 -14.31 -15.71
C ALA A 339 -9.63 -13.99 -17.18
N LEU A 340 -8.68 -13.52 -18.00
CA LEU A 340 -8.92 -13.01 -19.35
C LEU A 340 -9.61 -14.01 -20.29
N PRO A 341 -9.21 -15.30 -20.36
CA PRO A 341 -9.85 -16.24 -21.29
C PRO A 341 -11.36 -16.38 -21.01
N LYS A 342 -11.73 -16.52 -19.74
CA LYS A 342 -13.13 -16.63 -19.31
C LYS A 342 -13.87 -15.31 -19.46
N TRP A 343 -13.22 -14.18 -19.16
CA TRP A 343 -13.81 -12.86 -19.34
C TRP A 343 -14.12 -12.57 -20.81
N LEU A 344 -13.21 -12.89 -21.74
CA LEU A 344 -13.41 -12.72 -23.18
C LEU A 344 -14.57 -13.56 -23.72
N GLU A 345 -14.72 -14.80 -23.25
CA GLU A 345 -15.87 -15.65 -23.59
C GLU A 345 -17.20 -15.01 -23.14
N ARG A 346 -17.22 -14.51 -21.90
CA ARG A 346 -18.42 -13.91 -21.29
C ARG A 346 -18.76 -12.55 -21.91
N PHE A 347 -17.78 -11.67 -22.13
CA PHE A 347 -18.00 -10.24 -22.35
C PHE A 347 -17.22 -9.62 -23.51
N GLY A 348 -16.22 -10.30 -24.07
CA GLY A 348 -15.37 -9.77 -25.14
C GLY A 348 -16.19 -9.32 -26.36
N GLY A 349 -16.02 -8.06 -26.76
CA GLY A 349 -16.72 -7.43 -27.88
C GLY A 349 -18.22 -7.20 -27.68
N LYS A 350 -18.78 -7.48 -26.49
CA LYS A 350 -20.21 -7.32 -26.18
C LYS A 350 -20.45 -5.97 -25.48
N SER A 351 -20.65 -4.91 -26.27
CA SER A 351 -20.92 -3.56 -25.74
C SER A 351 -22.27 -3.45 -25.03
N LEU A 352 -22.30 -2.70 -23.93
CA LEU A 352 -23.51 -2.25 -23.22
C LEU A 352 -23.78 -0.74 -23.39
N ILE A 353 -22.84 -0.01 -23.98
CA ILE A 353 -22.89 1.45 -24.19
C ILE A 353 -22.58 1.86 -25.62
#